data_AF-A0A534RLF7-F1
#
_entry.id   AF-A0A534RLF7-F1
#
_cell.length_a   1.000
_cell.length_b   1.000
_cell.length_c   1.000
_cell.angle_alpha   90.00
_cell.angle_beta   90.00
_cell.angle_gamma   90.00
#
_symmetry.space_group_name_H-M   'P 1'
#
loop_
_entity.id
_entity.type
_entity.pdbx_description
1 polymer ?
#
loop_
_entity_poly.entity_id
_entity_poly.type
_entity_poly.pdbx_seq_one_letter_code
_entity_poly.pdbx_strand_id
1 'polypeptide(L)'
;MGDLSEAVAALERLAESVRQLIDVTVTVAAPPATLAAATESVERVVAELRRFVPSPPPPRYQRPAPNTDPNDCFPYDLVIGRRSPLAPPIHFTWEAPKAIGRVRFGTPYEGPPGCVHGAALAGAFDQVFNVANVMQGVAGPTAKLEVLYRRPTPLFEELRFEGWQERVAGRRIHAVGRLLAGDASRRDRLGFAPMAEARRARFGVTLPQIKRTWDETRAAAVEFERLGFDSLWVCDHLYSVPMPTLPIFEAWSELAAVAAITERAELGTLVSPPFFRNPAVFAKQIATIDHVAHGRTIVGLGAGWFGAEFEAYGCPFPSLADRLRALDETAEIMKRMWSEERVTFEGRHFTVRDVVCEPKPVRRPPILIGGGGERVLMGIVARHADIWNNLAVFQPALGTKVAALRRRCAEVGRDFDSIEVSQQCLVVIAETDAAARAALERANRIYGGHMGAGLEEHGIWGGPERVIERINRHRALGCSLFVMEFFGRDTRDPARLFAERVLPAFRA
;
A
#
# COMPACT_ATOMS: atom_id res chain seq x y z
N MET A 1 45.51 -12.42 -30.47
CA MET A 1 44.52 -12.70 -29.40
C MET A 1 44.25 -11.51 -28.48
N GLY A 2 45.21 -10.60 -28.23
CA GLY A 2 44.99 -9.41 -27.38
C GLY A 2 43.98 -8.38 -27.91
N ASP A 3 44.05 -8.04 -29.20
CA ASP A 3 43.23 -6.97 -29.83
C ASP A 3 41.71 -7.30 -29.88
N LEU A 4 41.37 -8.55 -30.20
CA LEU A 4 39.98 -9.04 -30.15
C LEU A 4 39.39 -9.04 -28.73
N SER A 5 40.21 -9.27 -27.71
CA SER A 5 39.79 -9.25 -26.31
C SER A 5 39.48 -7.82 -25.84
N GLU A 6 40.26 -6.84 -26.29
CA GLU A 6 40.01 -5.42 -25.99
C GLU A 6 38.75 -4.89 -26.66
N ALA A 7 38.50 -5.25 -27.92
CA ALA A 7 37.30 -4.86 -28.65
C ALA A 7 36.02 -5.42 -28.00
N VAL A 8 36.04 -6.69 -27.56
CA VAL A 8 34.91 -7.31 -26.86
C VAL A 8 34.65 -6.62 -25.51
N ALA A 9 35.69 -6.38 -24.72
CA ALA A 9 35.56 -5.67 -23.45
C ALA A 9 35.05 -4.23 -23.63
N ALA A 10 35.46 -3.54 -24.69
CA ALA A 10 34.96 -2.21 -25.03
C ALA A 10 33.46 -2.22 -25.38
N LEU A 11 33.01 -3.20 -26.15
CA LEU A 11 31.61 -3.36 -26.52
C LEU A 11 30.72 -3.69 -25.29
N GLU A 12 31.22 -4.52 -24.37
CA GLU A 12 30.51 -4.81 -23.11
C GLU A 12 30.39 -3.58 -22.21
N ARG A 13 31.46 -2.76 -22.12
CA ARG A 13 31.40 -1.46 -21.42
C ARG A 13 30.39 -0.51 -22.06
N LEU A 14 30.35 -0.44 -23.40
CA LEU A 14 29.36 0.36 -24.11
C LEU A 14 27.93 -0.11 -23.82
N ALA A 15 27.69 -1.42 -23.87
CA ALA A 15 26.38 -1.98 -23.54
C ALA A 15 25.95 -1.64 -22.11
N GLU A 16 26.87 -1.67 -21.16
CA GLU A 16 26.61 -1.26 -19.77
C GLU A 16 26.28 0.23 -19.65
N SER A 17 27.02 1.11 -20.31
CA SER A 17 26.70 2.55 -20.34
C SER A 17 25.31 2.82 -20.95
N VAL A 18 24.92 2.05 -21.96
CA VAL A 18 23.57 2.15 -22.55
C VAL A 18 22.49 1.64 -21.58
N ARG A 19 22.76 0.59 -20.79
CA ARG A 19 21.83 0.15 -19.72
C ARG A 19 21.59 1.25 -18.69
N GLN A 20 22.65 1.93 -18.26
CA GLN A 20 22.55 3.06 -17.35
C GLN A 20 21.72 4.20 -17.96
N LEU A 21 21.93 4.49 -19.25
CA LEU A 21 21.12 5.47 -19.97
C LEU A 21 19.63 5.08 -20.03
N ILE A 22 19.31 3.80 -20.25
CA ILE A 22 17.92 3.30 -20.23
C ILE A 22 17.29 3.51 -18.85
N ASP A 23 18.00 3.16 -17.76
CA ASP A 23 17.53 3.35 -16.38
C ASP A 23 17.24 4.82 -16.05
N VAL A 24 18.14 5.73 -16.45
CA VAL A 24 17.94 7.17 -16.29
C VAL A 24 16.78 7.68 -17.15
N THR A 25 16.64 7.20 -18.40
CA THR A 25 15.61 7.69 -19.32
C THR A 25 14.19 7.42 -18.81
N VAL A 26 13.98 6.31 -18.09
CA VAL A 26 12.66 5.98 -17.52
C VAL A 26 12.41 6.60 -16.14
N THR A 27 13.37 7.31 -15.57
CA THR A 27 13.29 7.91 -14.22
C THR A 27 13.48 9.43 -14.18
N VAL A 28 14.14 10.01 -15.19
CA VAL A 28 14.57 11.40 -15.17
C VAL A 28 13.42 12.39 -15.37
N ALA A 29 13.42 13.44 -14.56
CA ALA A 29 12.60 14.63 -14.76
C ALA A 29 13.52 15.85 -14.90
N ALA A 30 13.90 16.20 -16.13
CA ALA A 30 14.83 17.29 -16.44
C ALA A 30 14.19 18.36 -17.34
N PRO A 31 14.70 19.61 -17.34
CA PRO A 31 14.22 20.66 -18.24
C PRO A 31 14.35 20.28 -19.72
N PRO A 32 13.45 20.75 -20.62
CA PRO A 32 13.49 20.41 -22.04
C PRO A 32 14.84 20.70 -22.71
N ALA A 33 15.51 21.80 -22.36
CA ALA A 33 16.82 22.14 -22.90
C ALA A 33 17.91 21.12 -22.53
N THR A 34 17.86 20.57 -21.31
CA THR A 34 18.78 19.52 -20.86
C THR A 34 18.54 18.21 -21.62
N LEU A 35 17.27 17.84 -21.82
CA LEU A 35 16.91 16.66 -22.61
C LEU A 35 17.34 16.82 -24.08
N ALA A 36 17.17 17.99 -24.68
CA ALA A 36 17.60 18.26 -26.04
C ALA A 36 19.12 18.10 -26.22
N ALA A 37 19.93 18.70 -25.33
CA ALA A 37 21.39 18.57 -25.38
C ALA A 37 21.87 17.13 -25.16
N ALA A 38 21.20 16.38 -24.28
CA ALA A 38 21.48 14.95 -24.09
C ALA A 38 21.14 14.14 -25.35
N THR A 39 20.00 14.40 -25.99
CA THR A 39 19.59 13.77 -27.25
C THR A 39 20.62 14.00 -28.36
N GLU A 40 21.07 15.24 -28.57
CA GLU A 40 22.10 15.55 -29.57
C GLU A 40 23.41 14.78 -29.34
N SER A 41 23.79 14.60 -28.07
CA SER A 41 24.98 13.85 -27.70
C SER A 41 24.83 12.36 -28.03
N VAL A 42 23.68 11.77 -27.71
CA VAL A 42 23.35 10.36 -28.05
C VAL A 42 23.31 10.17 -29.56
N GLU A 43 22.68 11.07 -30.30
CA GLU A 43 22.60 11.02 -31.76
C GLU A 43 23.98 11.07 -32.43
N ARG A 44 24.89 11.88 -31.90
CA ARG A 44 26.28 11.95 -32.37
C ARG A 44 27.01 10.61 -32.19
N VAL A 45 26.89 10.00 -31.01
CA VAL A 45 27.47 8.68 -30.71
C VAL A 45 26.88 7.61 -31.64
N VAL A 46 25.56 7.62 -31.86
CA VAL A 46 24.89 6.70 -32.79
C VAL A 46 25.42 6.88 -34.23
N ALA A 47 25.57 8.12 -34.70
CA ALA A 47 26.06 8.42 -36.04
C ALA A 47 27.52 7.94 -36.25
N GLU A 48 28.35 8.02 -35.22
CA GLU A 48 29.73 7.51 -35.24
C GLU A 48 29.76 5.98 -35.30
N LEU A 49 29.07 5.30 -34.37
CA LEU A 49 29.08 3.84 -34.28
C LEU A 49 28.46 3.17 -35.52
N ARG A 50 27.46 3.79 -36.16
CA ARG A 50 26.83 3.28 -37.39
C ARG A 50 27.83 3.02 -38.53
N ARG A 51 28.95 3.75 -38.57
CA ARG A 51 29.99 3.59 -39.61
C ARG A 51 30.71 2.24 -39.53
N PHE A 52 30.65 1.58 -38.37
CA PHE A 52 31.37 0.34 -38.10
C PHE A 52 30.44 -0.88 -38.04
N VAL A 53 29.17 -0.74 -38.39
CA VAL A 53 28.22 -1.86 -38.45
C VAL A 53 28.54 -2.71 -39.69
N PRO A 54 28.98 -3.96 -39.54
CA PRO A 54 29.34 -4.80 -40.68
C PRO A 54 28.09 -5.28 -41.43
N SER A 55 28.25 -5.56 -42.72
CA SER A 55 27.26 -6.23 -43.56
C SER A 55 27.90 -7.50 -44.16
N PRO A 56 27.43 -8.71 -43.80
CA PRO A 56 26.32 -9.01 -42.89
C PRO A 56 26.66 -8.74 -41.41
N PRO A 57 25.63 -8.58 -40.53
CA PRO A 57 25.85 -8.41 -39.10
C PRO A 57 26.51 -9.65 -38.47
N PRO A 58 27.17 -9.51 -37.32
CA PRO A 58 27.76 -10.63 -36.62
C PRO A 58 26.70 -11.68 -36.24
N PRO A 59 27.07 -12.97 -36.18
CA PRO A 59 26.13 -14.02 -35.82
C PRO A 59 25.62 -13.82 -34.40
N ARG A 60 24.29 -13.90 -34.23
CA ARG A 60 23.63 -13.76 -32.92
C ARG A 60 23.87 -14.96 -32.00
N TYR A 61 24.16 -16.12 -32.58
CA TYR A 61 24.36 -17.39 -31.89
C TYR A 61 25.76 -17.94 -32.17
N GLN A 62 26.43 -18.45 -31.13
CA GLN A 62 27.70 -19.16 -31.26
C GLN A 62 27.54 -20.59 -30.71
N ARG A 63 28.17 -21.58 -31.35
CA ARG A 63 28.13 -22.96 -30.83
C ARG A 63 28.98 -23.04 -29.55
N PRO A 64 28.45 -23.56 -28.42
CA PRO A 64 29.24 -23.74 -27.21
C PRO A 64 30.39 -24.72 -27.44
N ALA A 65 31.57 -24.43 -26.89
CA ALA A 65 32.67 -25.39 -26.76
C ALA A 65 32.59 -26.10 -25.39
N PRO A 66 33.34 -27.20 -25.17
CA PRO A 66 33.46 -27.76 -23.82
C PRO A 66 34.04 -26.71 -22.85
N ASN A 67 33.46 -26.57 -21.66
CA ASN A 67 33.83 -25.58 -20.63
C ASN A 67 33.62 -24.09 -20.99
N THR A 68 32.74 -23.75 -21.94
CA THR A 68 32.36 -22.35 -22.21
C THR A 68 31.60 -21.74 -21.04
N ASP A 69 31.94 -20.49 -20.66
CA ASP A 69 31.15 -19.70 -19.70
C ASP A 69 29.70 -19.64 -20.22
N PRO A 70 28.68 -20.01 -19.42
CA PRO A 70 27.27 -19.94 -19.83
C PRO A 70 26.87 -18.60 -20.46
N ASN A 71 27.53 -17.50 -20.08
CA ASN A 71 27.26 -16.16 -20.59
C ASN A 71 27.84 -15.91 -22.02
N ASP A 72 28.80 -16.72 -22.47
CA ASP A 72 29.46 -16.56 -23.78
C ASP A 72 28.75 -17.30 -24.93
N CYS A 73 27.80 -18.18 -24.60
CA CYS A 73 27.01 -18.93 -25.59
C CYS A 73 26.07 -18.02 -26.41
N PHE A 74 25.62 -16.91 -25.81
CA PHE A 74 24.53 -16.07 -26.32
C PHE A 74 24.81 -14.56 -26.15
N PRO A 75 25.90 -14.03 -26.74
CA PRO A 75 26.41 -12.70 -26.40
C PRO A 75 25.45 -11.55 -26.70
N TYR A 76 24.53 -11.72 -27.65
CA TYR A 76 23.55 -10.71 -28.09
C TYR A 76 22.09 -11.08 -27.77
N ASP A 77 21.88 -12.11 -26.95
CA ASP A 77 20.52 -12.53 -26.58
C ASP A 77 19.75 -11.44 -25.84
N LEU A 78 18.42 -11.43 -26.01
CA LEU A 78 17.52 -10.41 -25.47
C LEU A 78 17.35 -10.51 -23.95
N VAL A 79 17.76 -11.61 -23.33
CA VAL A 79 17.57 -11.89 -21.91
C VAL A 79 18.90 -12.07 -21.18
N ILE A 80 19.92 -12.67 -21.80
CA ILE A 80 21.21 -12.97 -21.14
C ILE A 80 22.44 -12.38 -21.84
N GLY A 81 22.25 -11.71 -22.98
CA GLY A 81 23.37 -11.22 -23.77
C GLY A 81 24.10 -10.07 -23.09
N ARG A 82 25.36 -10.29 -22.67
CA ARG A 82 26.22 -9.23 -22.09
C ARG A 82 26.43 -8.04 -23.03
N ARG A 83 26.27 -8.23 -24.34
CA ARG A 83 26.38 -7.20 -25.38
C ARG A 83 25.02 -6.64 -25.81
N SER A 84 23.93 -7.14 -25.22
CA SER A 84 22.58 -6.62 -25.39
C SER A 84 22.26 -5.66 -24.24
N PRO A 85 22.01 -4.36 -24.50
CA PRO A 85 21.60 -3.43 -23.47
C PRO A 85 20.13 -3.61 -23.06
N LEU A 86 19.35 -4.41 -23.79
CA LEU A 86 17.96 -4.76 -23.42
C LEU A 86 17.91 -5.93 -22.43
N ALA A 87 18.94 -6.78 -22.43
CA ALA A 87 19.02 -7.93 -21.55
C ALA A 87 19.20 -7.47 -20.09
N PRO A 88 18.40 -7.99 -19.15
CA PRO A 88 18.71 -7.86 -17.74
C PRO A 88 20.10 -8.45 -17.48
N PRO A 89 20.94 -7.83 -16.64
CA PRO A 89 22.30 -8.27 -16.40
C PRO A 89 22.32 -9.51 -15.48
N ILE A 90 21.77 -10.63 -15.95
CA ILE A 90 21.75 -11.89 -15.22
C ILE A 90 23.13 -12.53 -15.33
N HIS A 91 23.79 -12.75 -14.19
CA HIS A 91 25.03 -13.48 -14.11
C HIS A 91 24.78 -14.97 -13.83
N PHE A 92 25.14 -15.83 -14.78
CA PHE A 92 24.97 -17.27 -14.64
C PHE A 92 26.20 -17.97 -14.08
N THR A 93 25.96 -18.92 -13.19
CA THR A 93 26.93 -19.88 -12.65
C THR A 93 26.36 -21.30 -12.77
N TRP A 94 27.23 -22.29 -12.86
CA TRP A 94 26.86 -23.70 -12.94
C TRP A 94 27.27 -24.43 -11.66
N GLU A 95 26.29 -24.91 -10.89
CA GLU A 95 26.48 -25.72 -9.69
C GLU A 95 25.72 -27.04 -9.90
N ALA A 96 26.35 -28.00 -10.60
CA ALA A 96 25.69 -29.24 -11.03
C ALA A 96 24.83 -29.89 -9.91
N PRO A 97 23.56 -30.24 -10.17
CA PRO A 97 22.86 -30.23 -11.46
C PRO A 97 22.13 -28.91 -11.79
N LYS A 98 22.39 -27.82 -11.07
CA LYS A 98 21.64 -26.55 -11.13
C LYS A 98 22.37 -25.46 -11.93
N ALA A 99 21.62 -24.80 -12.81
CA ALA A 99 21.98 -23.48 -13.30
C ALA A 99 21.50 -22.41 -12.32
N ILE A 100 22.35 -21.45 -12.01
CA ILE A 100 22.05 -20.36 -11.08
C ILE A 100 22.23 -19.03 -11.80
N GLY A 101 21.15 -18.25 -11.92
CA GLY A 101 21.18 -16.89 -12.44
C GLY A 101 21.02 -15.87 -11.32
N ARG A 102 21.92 -14.91 -11.21
CA ARG A 102 21.82 -13.78 -10.27
C ARG A 102 21.55 -12.48 -11.00
N VAL A 103 20.57 -11.72 -10.55
CA VAL A 103 20.18 -10.48 -11.23
C VAL A 103 19.62 -9.47 -10.25
N ARG A 104 19.88 -8.19 -10.51
CA ARG A 104 19.24 -7.07 -9.83
C ARG A 104 18.45 -6.27 -10.86
N PHE A 105 17.12 -6.36 -10.81
CA PHE A 105 16.26 -5.61 -11.73
C PHE A 105 16.12 -4.15 -11.28
N GLY A 106 16.38 -3.21 -12.19
CA GLY A 106 16.15 -1.77 -11.99
C GLY A 106 14.79 -1.30 -12.53
N THR A 107 14.56 0.01 -12.46
CA THR A 107 13.29 0.66 -12.85
C THR A 107 12.76 0.27 -14.24
N PRO A 108 13.58 0.08 -15.28
CA PRO A 108 13.11 -0.35 -16.61
C PRO A 108 12.33 -1.67 -16.63
N TYR A 109 12.49 -2.49 -15.60
CA TYR A 109 11.86 -3.80 -15.47
C TYR A 109 10.70 -3.81 -14.48
N GLU A 110 10.27 -2.65 -14.00
CA GLU A 110 9.13 -2.53 -13.09
C GLU A 110 7.81 -2.88 -13.79
N GLY A 111 6.97 -3.65 -13.10
CA GLY A 111 5.59 -3.94 -13.51
C GLY A 111 4.62 -3.24 -12.56
N PRO A 112 3.99 -3.97 -11.61
CA PRO A 112 3.36 -3.33 -10.46
C PRO A 112 4.39 -2.52 -9.65
N PRO A 113 3.99 -1.43 -8.97
CA PRO A 113 4.91 -0.61 -8.18
C PRO A 113 5.77 -1.42 -7.21
N GLY A 114 7.08 -1.23 -7.28
CA GLY A 114 8.10 -1.92 -6.48
C GLY A 114 8.36 -3.38 -6.86
N CYS A 115 7.74 -3.89 -7.93
CA CYS A 115 7.81 -5.28 -8.33
C CYS A 115 8.36 -5.47 -9.74
N VAL A 116 9.15 -6.52 -9.94
CA VAL A 116 9.63 -6.90 -11.28
C VAL A 116 8.45 -7.36 -12.14
N HIS A 117 8.40 -6.87 -13.38
CA HIS A 117 7.39 -7.23 -14.36
C HIS A 117 7.44 -8.73 -14.68
N GLY A 118 6.28 -9.40 -14.72
CA GLY A 118 6.19 -10.85 -14.90
C GLY A 118 6.84 -11.36 -16.20
N ALA A 119 6.80 -10.58 -17.27
CA ALA A 119 7.49 -10.91 -18.52
C ALA A 119 9.02 -10.99 -18.36
N ALA A 120 9.63 -10.11 -17.56
CA ALA A 120 11.06 -10.14 -17.29
C ALA A 120 11.44 -11.39 -16.48
N LEU A 121 10.59 -11.78 -15.52
CA LEU A 121 10.77 -13.00 -14.71
C LEU A 121 10.60 -14.27 -15.54
N ALA A 122 9.60 -14.31 -16.43
CA ALA A 122 9.41 -15.43 -17.35
C ALA A 122 10.61 -15.59 -18.29
N GLY A 123 11.11 -14.49 -18.87
CA GLY A 123 12.33 -14.50 -19.67
C GLY A 123 13.53 -15.04 -18.88
N ALA A 124 13.73 -14.57 -17.66
CA ALA A 124 14.82 -15.06 -16.81
C ALA A 124 14.71 -16.57 -16.53
N PHE A 125 13.52 -17.08 -16.18
CA PHE A 125 13.31 -18.52 -15.97
C PHE A 125 13.54 -19.35 -17.23
N ASP A 126 13.04 -18.88 -18.37
CA ASP A 126 13.24 -19.54 -19.67
C ASP A 126 14.74 -19.78 -19.93
N GLN A 127 15.56 -18.79 -19.64
CA GLN A 127 17.01 -18.87 -19.85
C GLN A 127 17.74 -19.69 -18.79
N VAL A 128 17.35 -19.60 -17.52
CA VAL A 128 17.89 -20.47 -16.47
C VAL A 128 17.66 -21.94 -16.82
N PHE A 129 16.48 -22.29 -17.34
CA PHE A 129 16.18 -23.64 -17.81
C PHE A 129 16.95 -24.01 -19.07
N ASN A 130 17.09 -23.10 -20.02
CA ASN A 130 17.90 -23.32 -21.21
C ASN A 130 19.36 -23.63 -20.85
N VAL A 131 19.98 -22.85 -19.96
CA VAL A 131 21.34 -23.10 -19.46
C VAL A 131 21.43 -24.45 -18.76
N ALA A 132 20.46 -24.79 -17.89
CA ALA A 132 20.45 -26.06 -17.19
C ALA A 132 20.39 -27.27 -18.14
N ASN A 133 19.60 -27.17 -19.21
CA ASN A 133 19.48 -28.21 -20.21
C ASN A 133 20.77 -28.35 -21.03
N VAL A 134 21.30 -27.23 -21.54
CA VAL A 134 22.51 -27.21 -22.40
C VAL A 134 23.71 -27.79 -21.65
N MET A 135 23.89 -27.44 -20.38
CA MET A 135 24.98 -27.96 -19.54
C MET A 135 24.86 -29.47 -19.26
N GLN A 136 23.68 -30.07 -19.47
CA GLN A 136 23.44 -31.51 -19.37
C GLN A 136 23.40 -32.20 -20.75
N GLY A 137 23.82 -31.52 -21.80
CA GLY A 137 23.95 -32.08 -23.15
C GLY A 137 22.64 -32.19 -23.92
N VAL A 138 21.57 -31.51 -23.47
CA VAL A 138 20.27 -31.51 -24.15
C VAL A 138 19.85 -30.08 -24.48
N ALA A 139 19.44 -29.81 -25.72
CA ALA A 139 19.00 -28.49 -26.14
C ALA A 139 17.68 -28.57 -26.92
N GLY A 140 16.83 -27.55 -26.80
CA GLY A 140 15.57 -27.50 -27.51
C GLY A 140 14.75 -26.25 -27.16
N PRO A 141 13.76 -25.88 -27.99
CA PRO A 141 12.92 -24.72 -27.75
C PRO A 141 11.95 -24.96 -26.58
N THR A 142 11.63 -23.90 -25.84
CA THR A 142 10.60 -23.94 -24.79
C THR A 142 9.22 -24.09 -25.41
N ALA A 143 8.56 -25.22 -25.15
CA ALA A 143 7.21 -25.49 -25.65
C ALA A 143 6.10 -24.89 -24.76
N LYS A 144 6.31 -24.91 -23.43
CA LYS A 144 5.41 -24.31 -22.43
C LYS A 144 6.26 -23.86 -21.24
N LEU A 145 6.03 -22.64 -20.77
CA LEU A 145 6.56 -22.13 -19.51
C LEU A 145 5.40 -21.73 -18.61
N GLU A 146 5.45 -22.15 -17.35
CA GLU A 146 4.48 -21.79 -16.33
C GLU A 146 5.22 -21.20 -15.13
N VAL A 147 4.89 -19.95 -14.78
CA VAL A 147 5.50 -19.23 -13.66
C VAL A 147 4.43 -18.98 -12.62
N LEU A 148 4.59 -19.58 -11.44
CA LEU A 148 3.66 -19.47 -10.33
C LEU A 148 4.21 -18.47 -9.30
N TYR A 149 3.53 -17.34 -9.16
CA TYR A 149 3.90 -16.29 -8.20
C TYR A 149 3.37 -16.60 -6.81
N ARG A 150 4.28 -16.84 -5.86
CA ARG A 150 3.90 -17.00 -4.44
C ARG A 150 3.95 -15.69 -3.66
N ARG A 151 4.83 -14.77 -4.08
CA ARG A 151 5.07 -13.46 -3.46
C ARG A 151 5.43 -12.44 -4.56
N PRO A 152 5.19 -11.14 -4.34
CA PRO A 152 5.73 -10.11 -5.20
C PRO A 152 7.26 -10.22 -5.28
N THR A 153 7.81 -10.06 -6.48
CA THR A 153 9.26 -10.15 -6.71
C THR A 153 9.87 -8.75 -6.61
N PRO A 154 10.74 -8.48 -5.63
CA PRO A 154 11.19 -7.12 -5.33
C PRO A 154 12.08 -6.55 -6.44
N LEU A 155 11.88 -5.27 -6.72
CA LEU A 155 12.78 -4.46 -7.55
C LEU A 155 14.01 -4.05 -6.74
N PHE A 156 15.14 -3.81 -7.40
CA PHE A 156 16.42 -3.37 -6.80
C PHE A 156 17.04 -4.30 -5.75
N GLU A 157 16.56 -5.53 -5.62
CA GLU A 157 17.19 -6.58 -4.80
C GLU A 157 17.90 -7.60 -5.68
N GLU A 158 18.93 -8.25 -5.13
CA GLU A 158 19.54 -9.39 -5.81
C GLU A 158 18.59 -10.59 -5.74
N LEU A 159 18.23 -11.08 -6.93
CA LEU A 159 17.42 -12.24 -7.13
C LEU A 159 18.29 -13.39 -7.64
N ARG A 160 18.13 -14.56 -7.03
CA ARG A 160 18.78 -15.81 -7.40
C ARG A 160 17.74 -16.77 -7.98
N PHE A 161 17.83 -17.00 -9.29
CA PHE A 161 17.10 -18.05 -10.00
C PHE A 161 17.89 -19.35 -9.92
N GLU A 162 17.23 -20.44 -9.57
CA GLU A 162 17.77 -21.80 -9.66
C GLU A 162 16.91 -22.60 -10.63
N GLY A 163 17.53 -23.33 -11.55
CA GLY A 163 16.82 -24.26 -12.42
C GLY A 163 17.63 -25.52 -12.68
N TRP A 164 16.93 -26.64 -12.80
CA TRP A 164 17.52 -27.96 -13.07
C TRP A 164 16.56 -28.82 -13.88
N GLN A 165 17.12 -29.81 -14.56
CA GLN A 165 16.34 -30.83 -15.24
C GLN A 165 15.71 -31.78 -14.20
N GLU A 166 14.39 -31.90 -14.20
CA GLU A 166 13.66 -32.85 -13.34
C GLU A 166 13.57 -34.23 -14.00
N ARG A 167 13.20 -34.27 -15.28
CA ARG A 167 13.09 -35.52 -16.05
C ARG A 167 13.18 -35.30 -17.56
N VAL A 168 13.62 -36.34 -18.27
CA VAL A 168 13.59 -36.41 -19.74
C VAL A 168 12.67 -37.55 -20.16
N ALA A 169 11.68 -37.24 -21.00
CA ALA A 169 10.71 -38.18 -21.52
C ALA A 169 10.76 -38.18 -23.05
N GLY A 170 11.60 -39.04 -23.62
CA GLY A 170 11.85 -39.09 -25.06
C GLY A 170 12.47 -37.78 -25.56
N ARG A 171 11.76 -37.05 -26.45
CA ARG A 171 12.17 -35.74 -26.97
C ARG A 171 11.76 -34.55 -26.08
N ARG A 172 11.03 -34.78 -24.98
CA ARG A 172 10.56 -33.71 -24.07
C ARG A 172 11.44 -33.64 -22.84
N ILE A 173 11.87 -32.43 -22.50
CA ILE A 173 12.65 -32.13 -21.29
C ILE A 173 11.71 -31.40 -20.33
N HIS A 174 11.68 -31.83 -19.08
CA HIS A 174 10.99 -31.14 -18.01
C HIS A 174 12.03 -30.53 -17.09
N ALA A 175 12.13 -29.20 -17.11
CA ALA A 175 12.94 -28.42 -16.19
C ALA A 175 12.04 -27.75 -15.15
N VAL A 176 12.53 -27.66 -13.93
CA VAL A 176 11.86 -26.98 -12.82
C VAL A 176 12.86 -26.08 -12.11
N GLY A 177 12.34 -25.09 -11.42
CA GLY A 177 13.18 -24.12 -10.74
C GLY A 177 12.45 -23.31 -9.71
N ARG A 178 13.21 -22.44 -9.05
CA ARG A 178 12.70 -21.51 -8.05
C ARG A 178 13.46 -20.20 -8.11
N LEU A 179 12.79 -19.15 -7.64
CA LEU A 179 13.36 -17.83 -7.45
C LEU A 179 13.52 -17.58 -5.95
N LEU A 180 14.69 -17.07 -5.57
CA LEU A 180 15.02 -16.62 -4.23
C LEU A 180 15.36 -15.13 -4.31
N ALA A 181 14.89 -14.32 -3.37
CA ALA A 181 15.32 -12.94 -3.19
C ALA A 181 16.20 -12.89 -1.93
N GLY A 182 17.44 -12.43 -2.06
CA GLY A 182 18.44 -12.44 -0.99
C GLY A 182 19.17 -13.79 -0.78
N ASP A 183 20.10 -13.81 0.18
CA ASP A 183 20.95 -14.98 0.48
C ASP A 183 20.30 -15.88 1.54
N ALA A 184 20.16 -17.17 1.25
CA ALA A 184 19.45 -18.15 2.09
C ALA A 184 20.14 -18.40 3.46
N SER A 185 21.33 -17.83 3.68
CA SER A 185 22.15 -17.97 4.90
C SER A 185 22.03 -16.80 5.88
N ARG A 186 21.38 -15.67 5.52
CA ARG A 186 21.05 -14.61 6.48
C ARG A 186 19.76 -14.95 7.25
N ARG A 187 19.87 -15.96 8.11
CA ARG A 187 19.13 -15.93 9.38
C ARG A 187 19.80 -14.85 10.25
N ASP A 188 18.99 -13.85 10.59
CA ASP A 188 19.21 -12.75 11.54
C ASP A 188 20.06 -11.52 11.15
N ARG A 189 19.30 -10.42 10.93
CA ARG A 189 19.51 -9.04 11.42
C ARG A 189 20.52 -8.13 10.70
N LEU A 190 19.96 -7.38 9.74
CA LEU A 190 20.14 -5.94 9.42
C LEU A 190 19.24 -5.67 8.18
N GLY A 191 18.02 -5.12 8.21
CA GLY A 191 17.16 -4.56 9.23
C GLY A 191 15.92 -3.93 8.57
N PHE A 192 14.97 -4.74 8.11
CA PHE A 192 13.57 -4.48 8.40
C PHE A 192 13.16 -5.58 9.38
N ALA A 193 12.35 -5.22 10.37
CA ALA A 193 11.75 -6.18 11.27
C ALA A 193 11.19 -7.36 10.45
N PRO A 194 11.16 -8.59 10.98
CA PRO A 194 10.29 -9.61 10.41
C PRO A 194 8.95 -8.93 10.16
N MET A 195 8.36 -9.08 8.97
CA MET A 195 6.94 -8.78 8.82
C MET A 195 6.29 -9.45 10.02
N ALA A 196 5.83 -8.66 10.98
CA ALA A 196 4.94 -9.14 12.01
C ALA A 196 3.92 -10.00 11.27
N GLU A 197 3.62 -11.20 11.78
CA GLU A 197 2.54 -12.05 11.25
C GLU A 197 1.47 -11.14 10.66
N ALA A 198 1.31 -11.16 9.33
CA ALA A 198 0.62 -10.10 8.62
C ALA A 198 -0.68 -9.81 9.37
N ARG A 199 -0.79 -8.61 9.96
CA ARG A 199 -1.86 -8.29 10.92
C ARG A 199 -3.16 -8.81 10.34
N ARG A 200 -3.88 -9.59 11.15
CA ARG A 200 -5.19 -10.12 10.76
C ARG A 200 -6.03 -8.96 10.23
N ALA A 201 -6.65 -9.14 9.07
CA ALA A 201 -7.52 -8.11 8.51
C ALA A 201 -8.71 -7.90 9.44
N ARG A 202 -8.93 -6.65 9.85
CA ARG A 202 -10.05 -6.18 10.65
C ARG A 202 -10.97 -5.34 9.80
N PHE A 203 -12.27 -5.49 10.01
CA PHE A 203 -13.31 -4.88 9.21
C PHE A 203 -14.20 -4.03 10.10
N GLY A 204 -14.04 -2.72 10.03
CA GLY A 204 -14.96 -1.75 10.62
C GLY A 204 -16.10 -1.39 9.67
N VAL A 205 -17.17 -0.82 10.21
CA VAL A 205 -18.29 -0.30 9.41
C VAL A 205 -18.81 1.02 9.98
N THR A 206 -19.11 1.96 9.10
CA THR A 206 -19.72 3.24 9.48
C THR A 206 -21.21 3.04 9.76
N LEU A 207 -21.68 3.51 10.91
CA LEU A 207 -23.09 3.48 11.27
C LEU A 207 -23.88 4.45 10.40
N PRO A 208 -25.15 4.12 10.07
CA PRO A 208 -25.98 5.01 9.29
C PRO A 208 -26.43 6.18 10.19
N GLN A 209 -25.68 7.28 10.15
CA GLN A 209 -25.84 8.43 11.05
C GLN A 209 -26.71 9.55 10.47
N ILE A 210 -26.60 9.78 9.16
CA ILE A 210 -27.27 10.88 8.45
C ILE A 210 -28.64 10.41 7.95
N LYS A 211 -29.70 11.22 8.19
CA LYS A 211 -31.10 10.90 7.82
C LYS A 211 -31.64 9.63 8.46
N ARG A 212 -31.22 9.34 9.70
CA ARG A 212 -31.62 8.13 10.44
C ARG A 212 -32.09 8.48 11.84
N THR A 213 -33.06 7.71 12.30
CA THR A 213 -33.52 7.73 13.67
C THR A 213 -32.58 6.92 14.57
N TRP A 214 -32.64 7.16 15.88
CA TRP A 214 -31.84 6.38 16.83
C TRP A 214 -32.16 4.88 16.75
N ASP A 215 -33.42 4.50 16.55
CA ASP A 215 -33.80 3.09 16.45
C ASP A 215 -33.19 2.40 15.22
N GLU A 216 -33.10 3.11 14.09
CA GLU A 216 -32.41 2.62 12.88
C GLU A 216 -30.90 2.46 13.13
N THR A 217 -30.25 3.46 13.73
CA THR A 217 -28.84 3.40 14.11
C THR A 217 -28.57 2.24 15.08
N ARG A 218 -29.38 2.13 16.14
CA ARG A 218 -29.31 1.06 17.14
C ARG A 218 -29.44 -0.31 16.48
N ALA A 219 -30.43 -0.49 15.60
CA ALA A 219 -30.63 -1.76 14.90
C ALA A 219 -29.43 -2.09 14.00
N ALA A 220 -28.85 -1.11 13.32
CA ALA A 220 -27.65 -1.30 12.51
C ALA A 220 -26.42 -1.65 13.37
N ALA A 221 -26.19 -0.96 14.49
CA ALA A 221 -25.07 -1.23 15.39
C ALA A 221 -25.08 -2.68 15.93
N VAL A 222 -26.22 -3.12 16.45
CA VAL A 222 -26.39 -4.49 16.96
C VAL A 222 -26.23 -5.52 15.83
N GLU A 223 -26.80 -5.25 14.66
CA GLU A 223 -26.67 -6.17 13.52
C GLU A 223 -25.24 -6.26 12.99
N PHE A 224 -24.54 -5.14 12.85
CA PHE A 224 -23.15 -5.13 12.39
C PHE A 224 -22.22 -5.89 13.34
N GLU A 225 -22.39 -5.74 14.65
CA GLU A 225 -21.65 -6.53 15.63
C GLU A 225 -21.99 -8.03 15.53
N ARG A 226 -23.26 -8.38 15.27
CA ARG A 226 -23.70 -9.79 15.06
C ARG A 226 -23.15 -10.39 13.78
N LEU A 227 -23.07 -9.62 12.70
CA LEU A 227 -22.40 -10.00 11.44
C LEU A 227 -20.88 -10.12 11.60
N GLY A 228 -20.37 -9.63 12.73
CA GLY A 228 -19.00 -9.81 13.17
C GLY A 228 -18.07 -8.70 12.75
N PHE A 229 -18.55 -7.53 12.31
CA PHE A 229 -17.64 -6.38 12.10
C PHE A 229 -16.84 -6.10 13.38
N ASP A 230 -15.54 -5.88 13.23
CA ASP A 230 -14.59 -5.72 14.34
C ASP A 230 -14.70 -4.34 15.00
N SER A 231 -15.26 -3.35 14.30
CA SER A 231 -15.46 -1.99 14.82
C SER A 231 -16.64 -1.24 14.18
N LEU A 232 -17.21 -0.29 14.90
CA LEU A 232 -18.30 0.59 14.49
C LEU A 232 -17.84 2.05 14.53
N TRP A 233 -18.15 2.80 13.46
CA TRP A 233 -17.64 4.15 13.26
C TRP A 233 -18.74 5.17 13.01
N VAL A 234 -18.56 6.39 13.49
CA VAL A 234 -19.42 7.55 13.17
C VAL A 234 -18.58 8.72 12.68
N CYS A 235 -19.15 9.66 11.92
CA CYS A 235 -18.45 10.91 11.60
C CYS A 235 -18.76 11.96 12.68
N ASP A 236 -17.78 12.79 13.02
CA ASP A 236 -17.93 13.84 14.03
C ASP A 236 -18.25 15.17 13.37
N HIS A 237 -19.44 15.21 12.78
CA HIS A 237 -20.09 16.41 12.28
C HIS A 237 -21.23 16.82 13.24
N LEU A 238 -21.37 18.11 13.46
CA LEU A 238 -22.43 18.72 14.28
C LEU A 238 -23.69 19.05 13.46
N TYR A 239 -23.57 19.12 12.13
CA TYR A 239 -24.71 19.02 11.23
C TYR A 239 -24.35 18.21 9.99
N SER A 240 -25.34 17.71 9.25
CA SER A 240 -25.05 16.94 8.03
C SER A 240 -24.35 17.83 6.99
N VAL A 241 -23.14 17.48 6.57
CA VAL A 241 -22.39 18.25 5.57
C VAL A 241 -22.71 17.72 4.16
N PRO A 242 -22.97 18.60 3.17
CA PRO A 242 -23.06 20.06 3.21
C PRO A 242 -24.51 20.56 3.36
N MET A 243 -25.41 19.73 3.90
CA MET A 243 -26.86 19.96 3.98
C MET A 243 -27.33 20.01 5.45
N PRO A 244 -27.19 21.16 6.15
CA PRO A 244 -27.34 21.24 7.61
C PRO A 244 -28.70 20.83 8.16
N THR A 245 -29.74 20.91 7.34
CA THR A 245 -31.13 20.58 7.72
C THR A 245 -31.41 19.09 7.77
N LEU A 246 -30.51 18.25 7.26
CA LEU A 246 -30.66 16.81 7.39
C LEU A 246 -30.26 16.39 8.81
N PRO A 247 -31.08 15.57 9.49
CA PRO A 247 -30.77 15.15 10.85
C PRO A 247 -29.51 14.27 10.86
N ILE A 248 -28.66 14.54 11.82
CA ILE A 248 -27.46 13.78 12.17
C ILE A 248 -27.35 13.81 13.70
N PHE A 249 -26.89 12.72 14.31
CA PHE A 249 -26.61 12.69 15.74
C PHE A 249 -25.20 13.24 16.02
N GLU A 250 -25.03 13.83 17.22
CA GLU A 250 -23.70 14.21 17.70
C GLU A 250 -22.90 12.95 18.04
N ALA A 251 -21.69 12.85 17.46
CA ALA A 251 -20.93 11.61 17.40
C ALA A 251 -20.61 10.98 18.75
N TRP A 252 -20.15 11.74 19.74
CA TRP A 252 -19.70 11.14 21.00
C TRP A 252 -20.84 10.79 21.93
N SER A 253 -21.96 11.51 21.87
CA SER A 253 -23.21 11.13 22.53
C SER A 253 -23.81 9.86 21.92
N GLU A 254 -23.78 9.74 20.59
CA GLU A 254 -24.20 8.53 19.89
C GLU A 254 -23.29 7.34 20.23
N LEU A 255 -21.97 7.51 20.21
CA LEU A 255 -21.03 6.46 20.60
C LEU A 255 -21.19 6.02 22.06
N ALA A 256 -21.50 6.93 22.98
CA ALA A 256 -21.81 6.57 24.37
C ALA A 256 -23.05 5.66 24.45
N ALA A 257 -24.09 5.96 23.67
CA ALA A 257 -25.29 5.14 23.61
C ALA A 257 -25.03 3.78 22.93
N VAL A 258 -24.26 3.76 21.83
CA VAL A 258 -23.84 2.53 21.13
C VAL A 258 -22.96 1.65 22.04
N ALA A 259 -22.07 2.25 22.83
CA ALA A 259 -21.25 1.54 23.81
C ALA A 259 -22.08 0.75 24.81
N ALA A 260 -23.19 1.32 25.28
CA ALA A 260 -24.09 0.69 26.24
C ALA A 260 -24.93 -0.47 25.68
N ILE A 261 -25.02 -0.62 24.35
CA ILE A 261 -25.86 -1.64 23.68
C ILE A 261 -25.08 -2.65 22.83
N THR A 262 -23.75 -2.55 22.82
CA THR A 262 -22.83 -3.45 22.10
C THR A 262 -21.79 -3.99 23.06
N GLU A 263 -21.20 -5.14 22.78
CA GLU A 263 -20.33 -5.84 23.75
C GLU A 263 -18.91 -6.12 23.25
N ARG A 264 -18.68 -6.18 21.93
CA ARG A 264 -17.43 -6.68 21.34
C ARG A 264 -16.76 -5.71 20.39
N ALA A 265 -17.50 -5.06 19.50
CA ALA A 265 -16.94 -4.21 18.46
C ALA A 265 -16.23 -2.99 19.08
N GLU A 266 -15.06 -2.62 18.54
CA GLU A 266 -14.41 -1.35 18.88
C GLU A 266 -15.23 -0.17 18.35
N LEU A 267 -15.20 0.98 19.03
CA LEU A 267 -16.08 2.11 18.78
C LEU A 267 -15.26 3.36 18.53
N GLY A 268 -15.42 4.02 17.39
CA GLY A 268 -14.60 5.20 17.09
C GLY A 268 -15.22 6.23 16.19
N THR A 269 -14.55 7.37 16.10
CA THR A 269 -14.90 8.44 15.16
C THR A 269 -14.02 8.40 13.93
N LEU A 270 -14.55 8.83 12.78
CA LEU A 270 -13.76 9.00 11.55
C LEU A 270 -14.07 10.36 10.87
N VAL A 271 -13.56 11.49 11.35
CA VAL A 271 -12.73 11.71 12.56
C VAL A 271 -13.12 13.03 13.24
N SER A 272 -12.79 13.17 14.53
CA SER A 272 -13.00 14.37 15.34
C SER A 272 -11.95 15.47 15.05
N PRO A 273 -12.36 16.71 14.74
CA PRO A 273 -11.41 17.80 14.54
C PRO A 273 -11.04 18.53 15.85
N PRO A 274 -9.88 19.22 15.91
CA PRO A 274 -9.64 20.21 16.96
C PRO A 274 -10.65 21.36 16.83
N PHE A 275 -10.78 22.16 17.90
CA PHE A 275 -11.65 23.34 17.98
C PHE A 275 -13.18 23.11 18.08
N PHE A 276 -13.68 21.89 17.84
CA PHE A 276 -15.05 21.54 18.23
C PHE A 276 -15.21 21.45 19.74
N ARG A 277 -14.18 20.98 20.43
CA ARG A 277 -14.16 20.78 21.88
C ARG A 277 -12.82 21.23 22.44
N ASN A 278 -12.82 21.62 23.71
CA ASN A 278 -11.58 21.75 24.46
C ASN A 278 -10.93 20.36 24.62
N PRO A 279 -9.63 20.19 24.34
CA PRO A 279 -9.00 18.86 24.33
C PRO A 279 -8.99 18.17 25.70
N ALA A 280 -8.94 18.92 26.82
CA ALA A 280 -8.99 18.32 28.15
C ALA A 280 -10.40 17.87 28.54
N VAL A 281 -11.42 18.67 28.24
CA VAL A 281 -12.82 18.27 28.40
C VAL A 281 -13.10 17.03 27.55
N PHE A 282 -12.59 17.02 26.32
CA PHE A 282 -12.76 15.91 25.39
C PHE A 282 -12.03 14.64 25.86
N ALA A 283 -10.79 14.76 26.35
CA ALA A 283 -10.07 13.62 26.96
C ALA A 283 -10.85 13.01 28.14
N LYS A 284 -11.50 13.85 28.97
CA LYS A 284 -12.33 13.40 30.08
C LYS A 284 -13.64 12.75 29.61
N GLN A 285 -14.28 13.31 28.59
CA GLN A 285 -15.46 12.72 27.96
C GLN A 285 -15.16 11.32 27.41
N ILE A 286 -14.06 11.18 26.67
CA ILE A 286 -13.60 9.89 26.12
C ILE A 286 -13.33 8.88 27.25
N ALA A 287 -12.67 9.29 28.33
CA ALA A 287 -12.40 8.39 29.46
C ALA A 287 -13.70 7.81 30.04
N THR A 288 -14.73 8.63 30.22
CA THR A 288 -16.04 8.17 30.69
C THR A 288 -16.70 7.21 29.69
N ILE A 289 -16.66 7.52 28.40
CA ILE A 289 -17.24 6.66 27.36
C ILE A 289 -16.50 5.33 27.27
N ASP A 290 -15.17 5.33 27.43
CA ASP A 290 -14.36 4.12 27.40
C ASP A 290 -14.69 3.16 28.56
N HIS A 291 -15.10 3.69 29.73
CA HIS A 291 -15.65 2.86 30.81
C HIS A 291 -16.97 2.20 30.43
N VAL A 292 -17.89 2.92 29.78
CA VAL A 292 -19.14 2.36 29.26
C VAL A 292 -18.85 1.32 28.16
N ALA A 293 -17.83 1.57 27.34
CA ALA A 293 -17.39 0.69 26.28
C ALA A 293 -16.51 -0.46 26.77
N HIS A 294 -16.17 -0.55 28.06
CA HIS A 294 -15.24 -1.53 28.62
C HIS A 294 -13.88 -1.58 27.90
N GLY A 295 -13.30 -0.42 27.58
CA GLY A 295 -12.01 -0.32 26.91
C GLY A 295 -12.08 -0.37 25.38
N ARG A 296 -13.26 -0.44 24.76
CA ARG A 296 -13.41 -0.62 23.31
C ARG A 296 -13.31 0.68 22.49
N THR A 297 -13.01 1.82 23.10
CA THR A 297 -13.01 3.10 22.38
C THR A 297 -11.73 3.30 21.56
N ILE A 298 -11.87 3.81 20.33
CA ILE A 298 -10.81 4.34 19.46
C ILE A 298 -11.10 5.83 19.22
N VAL A 299 -10.08 6.67 19.35
CA VAL A 299 -10.22 8.12 19.21
C VAL A 299 -9.70 8.54 17.84
N GLY A 300 -10.61 8.80 16.90
CA GLY A 300 -10.26 9.30 15.59
C GLY A 300 -10.09 10.81 15.60
N LEU A 301 -8.92 11.29 15.17
CA LEU A 301 -8.58 12.70 15.09
C LEU A 301 -8.23 13.10 13.64
N GLY A 302 -8.56 14.34 13.27
CA GLY A 302 -8.17 14.93 11.99
C GLY A 302 -8.13 16.45 12.04
N ALA A 303 -7.72 17.10 10.95
CA ALA A 303 -7.52 18.55 10.96
C ALA A 303 -8.81 19.39 10.77
N GLY A 304 -9.94 18.76 10.47
CA GLY A 304 -11.18 19.45 10.09
C GLY A 304 -11.10 20.14 8.72
N TRP A 305 -12.23 20.16 8.00
CA TRP A 305 -12.24 20.59 6.59
C TRP A 305 -13.41 21.51 6.20
N PHE A 306 -14.56 21.43 6.87
CA PHE A 306 -15.76 22.16 6.46
C PHE A 306 -15.98 23.43 7.29
N GLY A 307 -15.37 24.54 6.88
CA GLY A 307 -15.33 25.79 7.67
C GLY A 307 -16.70 26.36 8.05
N ALA A 308 -17.69 26.24 7.16
CA ALA A 308 -19.05 26.73 7.43
C ALA A 308 -19.70 26.06 8.64
N GLU A 309 -19.32 24.82 9.00
CA GLU A 309 -19.83 24.14 10.19
C GLU A 309 -19.20 24.67 11.46
N PHE A 310 -17.88 24.88 11.42
CA PHE A 310 -17.16 25.48 12.54
C PHE A 310 -17.75 26.85 12.86
N GLU A 311 -17.89 27.71 11.85
CA GLU A 311 -18.41 29.07 12.02
C GLU A 311 -19.86 29.07 12.54
N ALA A 312 -20.73 28.20 12.03
CA ALA A 312 -22.12 28.11 12.45
C ALA A 312 -22.28 27.72 13.94
N TYR A 313 -21.37 26.90 14.46
CA TYR A 313 -21.33 26.50 15.87
C TYR A 313 -20.46 27.41 16.75
N GLY A 314 -19.92 28.50 16.19
CA GLY A 314 -19.04 29.43 16.92
C GLY A 314 -17.65 28.85 17.22
N CYS A 315 -17.25 27.77 16.54
CA CYS A 315 -15.94 27.16 16.66
C CYS A 315 -14.91 27.91 15.77
N PRO A 316 -13.67 28.10 16.25
CA PRO A 316 -12.59 28.66 15.41
C PRO A 316 -12.27 27.78 14.20
N PHE A 317 -12.13 28.39 13.01
CA PHE A 317 -11.63 27.72 11.81
C PHE A 317 -10.37 28.40 11.26
N PRO A 318 -9.22 28.28 11.95
CA PRO A 318 -7.99 28.95 11.54
C PRO A 318 -7.36 28.27 10.31
N SER A 319 -6.19 28.76 9.90
CA SER A 319 -5.42 28.21 8.77
C SER A 319 -5.18 26.70 8.92
N LEU A 320 -5.04 25.97 7.81
CA LEU A 320 -4.75 24.53 7.87
C LEU A 320 -3.49 24.22 8.69
N ALA A 321 -2.47 25.07 8.62
CA ALA A 321 -1.25 24.91 9.42
C ALA A 321 -1.52 24.99 10.92
N ASP A 322 -2.37 25.93 11.35
CA ASP A 322 -2.79 26.06 12.75
C ASP A 322 -3.70 24.92 13.17
N ARG A 323 -4.60 24.45 12.31
CA ARG A 323 -5.42 23.26 12.62
C ARG A 323 -4.58 21.99 12.76
N LEU A 324 -3.56 21.80 11.92
CA LEU A 324 -2.63 20.69 12.06
C LEU A 324 -1.81 20.78 13.35
N ARG A 325 -1.39 21.99 13.78
CA ARG A 325 -0.72 22.17 15.06
C ARG A 325 -1.68 21.91 16.23
N ALA A 326 -2.90 22.39 16.16
CA ALA A 326 -3.92 22.10 17.17
C ALA A 326 -4.25 20.60 17.27
N LEU A 327 -4.22 19.87 16.15
CA LEU A 327 -4.33 18.41 16.13
C LEU A 327 -3.18 17.74 16.89
N ASP A 328 -1.94 18.19 16.68
CA ASP A 328 -0.73 17.74 17.38
C ASP A 328 -0.87 17.96 18.90
N GLU A 329 -1.21 19.19 19.31
CA GLU A 329 -1.42 19.56 20.71
C GLU A 329 -2.57 18.76 21.35
N THR A 330 -3.67 18.54 20.61
CA THR A 330 -4.82 17.75 21.09
C THR A 330 -4.42 16.32 21.40
N ALA A 331 -3.68 15.67 20.49
CA ALA A 331 -3.23 14.29 20.68
C ALA A 331 -2.24 14.17 21.85
N GLU A 332 -1.37 15.15 22.04
CA GLU A 332 -0.46 15.20 23.19
C GLU A 332 -1.23 15.35 24.52
N ILE A 333 -2.10 16.36 24.63
CA ILE A 333 -2.89 16.62 25.84
C ILE A 333 -3.67 15.37 26.25
N MET A 334 -4.36 14.73 25.30
CA MET A 334 -5.13 13.50 25.56
C MET A 334 -4.25 12.36 26.09
N LYS A 335 -3.14 12.06 25.40
CA LYS A 335 -2.22 10.99 25.82
C LYS A 335 -1.72 11.23 27.24
N ARG A 336 -1.28 12.45 27.53
CA ARG A 336 -0.77 12.83 28.86
C ARG A 336 -1.86 12.72 29.91
N MET A 337 -3.09 13.20 29.65
CA MET A 337 -4.19 13.12 30.62
C MET A 337 -4.58 11.67 30.96
N TRP A 338 -4.45 10.74 30.02
CA TRP A 338 -4.75 9.33 30.25
C TRP A 338 -3.60 8.53 30.90
N SER A 339 -2.39 9.09 30.99
CA SER A 339 -1.23 8.39 31.57
C SER A 339 -0.64 9.04 32.82
N GLU A 340 -0.71 10.37 32.94
CA GLU A 340 -0.15 11.14 34.04
C GLU A 340 -1.23 11.43 35.09
N GLU A 341 -0.84 11.51 36.37
CA GLU A 341 -1.76 11.87 37.46
C GLU A 341 -2.35 13.27 37.26
N ARG A 342 -1.50 14.21 36.81
CA ARG A 342 -1.83 15.62 36.61
C ARG A 342 -1.04 16.18 35.43
N VAL A 343 -1.68 17.01 34.61
CA VAL A 343 -1.07 17.58 33.40
C VAL A 343 -1.19 19.11 33.39
N THR A 344 -0.07 19.77 33.12
CA THR A 344 -0.03 21.14 32.64
C THR A 344 0.58 21.14 31.24
N PHE A 345 -0.06 21.85 30.32
CA PHE A 345 0.38 21.98 28.93
C PHE A 345 0.09 23.41 28.46
N GLU A 346 1.10 24.07 27.91
CA GLU A 346 1.03 25.43 27.37
C GLU A 346 1.50 25.39 25.91
N GLY A 347 0.57 25.14 25.00
CA GLY A 347 0.79 25.14 23.56
C GLY A 347 0.40 26.47 22.92
N ARG A 348 0.45 26.50 21.58
CA ARG A 348 0.06 27.68 20.81
C ARG A 348 -1.45 27.84 20.73
N HIS A 349 -2.20 26.74 20.72
CA HIS A 349 -3.65 26.75 20.56
C HIS A 349 -4.38 26.39 21.85
N PHE A 350 -3.80 25.53 22.69
CA PHE A 350 -4.42 25.09 23.93
C PHE A 350 -3.52 25.31 25.13
N THR A 351 -4.14 25.76 26.22
CA THR A 351 -3.51 25.84 27.54
C THR A 351 -4.40 25.12 28.54
N VAL A 352 -3.82 24.19 29.29
CA VAL A 352 -4.46 23.48 30.39
C VAL A 352 -3.50 23.47 31.58
N ARG A 353 -4.02 23.69 32.79
CA ARG A 353 -3.21 23.79 34.01
C ARG A 353 -3.74 22.85 35.07
N ASP A 354 -2.84 22.04 35.61
CA ASP A 354 -3.11 21.09 36.68
C ASP A 354 -4.34 20.22 36.44
N VAL A 355 -4.62 19.86 35.18
CA VAL A 355 -5.80 19.07 34.84
C VAL A 355 -5.61 17.63 35.27
N VAL A 356 -6.63 17.09 35.89
CA VAL A 356 -6.70 15.70 36.36
C VAL A 356 -7.80 14.98 35.59
N CYS A 357 -7.47 13.81 35.06
CA CYS A 357 -8.45 12.93 34.43
C CYS A 357 -8.57 11.67 35.28
N GLU A 358 -9.59 11.59 36.14
CA GLU A 358 -9.92 10.39 36.92
C GLU A 358 -11.42 10.08 36.85
N PRO A 359 -11.85 8.81 36.66
CA PRO A 359 -10.98 7.67 36.41
C PRO A 359 -10.26 7.80 35.06
N LYS A 360 -9.05 7.25 34.96
CA LYS A 360 -8.41 6.96 33.66
C LYS A 360 -9.30 6.06 32.81
N PRO A 361 -9.20 6.09 31.47
CA PRO A 361 -9.81 5.06 30.62
C PRO A 361 -9.43 3.64 31.06
N VAL A 362 -10.26 2.64 30.74
CA VAL A 362 -10.01 1.23 31.11
C VAL A 362 -8.68 0.74 30.52
N ARG A 363 -8.39 1.16 29.30
CA ARG A 363 -7.06 1.12 28.68
C ARG A 363 -6.85 2.45 27.97
N ARG A 364 -5.59 2.89 27.76
CA ARG A 364 -5.34 4.08 26.92
C ARG A 364 -5.97 3.86 25.54
N PRO A 365 -7.00 4.64 25.14
CA PRO A 365 -7.67 4.45 23.86
C PRO A 365 -6.66 4.59 22.70
N PRO A 366 -6.70 3.72 21.68
CA PRO A 366 -5.91 3.91 20.48
C PRO A 366 -6.27 5.25 19.81
N ILE A 367 -5.26 6.01 19.39
CA ILE A 367 -5.45 7.23 18.61
C ILE A 367 -5.34 6.89 17.13
N LEU A 368 -6.44 7.07 16.41
CA LEU A 368 -6.47 7.05 14.96
C LEU A 368 -6.27 8.47 14.43
N ILE A 369 -5.37 8.69 13.48
CA ILE A 369 -5.25 9.99 12.79
C ILE A 369 -5.57 9.83 11.30
N GLY A 370 -6.58 10.57 10.84
CA GLY A 370 -7.06 10.54 9.47
C GLY A 370 -6.51 11.69 8.60
N GLY A 371 -6.09 11.37 7.38
CA GLY A 371 -5.74 12.34 6.35
C GLY A 371 -4.57 11.91 5.46
N GLY A 372 -4.25 12.72 4.44
CA GLY A 372 -3.27 12.38 3.39
C GLY A 372 -2.07 13.30 3.21
N GLY A 373 -1.84 14.25 4.12
CA GLY A 373 -0.73 15.21 4.02
C GLY A 373 0.63 14.58 4.34
N GLU A 374 1.48 14.39 3.34
CA GLU A 374 2.74 13.60 3.45
C GLU A 374 3.84 14.24 4.30
N ARG A 375 3.78 15.55 4.51
CA ARG A 375 4.78 16.29 5.29
C ARG A 375 4.35 16.48 6.75
N VAL A 376 3.39 17.37 6.97
CA VAL A 376 3.02 17.79 8.32
C VAL A 376 2.16 16.73 9.00
N LEU A 377 1.06 16.30 8.36
CA LEU A 377 0.14 15.32 8.95
C LEU A 377 0.84 13.98 9.23
N MET A 378 1.58 13.41 8.27
CA MET A 378 2.32 12.16 8.52
C MET A 378 3.37 12.31 9.62
N GLY A 379 3.93 13.51 9.82
CA GLY A 379 4.79 13.80 10.97
C GLY A 379 4.04 13.70 12.30
N ILE A 380 2.80 14.19 12.36
CA ILE A 380 1.93 14.08 13.54
C ILE A 380 1.56 12.60 13.76
N VAL A 381 1.18 11.88 12.69
CA VAL A 381 0.90 10.44 12.74
C VAL A 381 2.07 9.68 13.35
N ALA A 382 3.29 9.92 12.86
CA ALA A 382 4.50 9.23 13.34
C ALA A 382 4.79 9.47 14.84
N ARG A 383 4.40 10.64 15.39
CA ARG A 383 4.59 10.96 16.81
C ARG A 383 3.47 10.46 17.72
N HIS A 384 2.23 10.48 17.24
CA HIS A 384 1.05 10.38 18.12
C HIS A 384 0.16 9.16 17.86
N ALA A 385 0.04 8.71 16.62
CA ALA A 385 -0.98 7.75 16.22
C ALA A 385 -0.61 6.31 16.55
N ASP A 386 -1.62 5.51 16.88
CA ASP A 386 -1.57 4.05 16.89
C ASP A 386 -2.14 3.48 15.58
N ILE A 387 -3.07 4.21 14.96
CA ILE A 387 -3.70 3.86 13.69
C ILE A 387 -3.61 5.07 12.75
N TRP A 388 -3.12 4.89 11.55
CA TRP A 388 -3.23 5.90 10.49
C TRP A 388 -4.36 5.52 9.54
N ASN A 389 -5.29 6.44 9.29
CA ASN A 389 -6.35 6.22 8.32
C ASN A 389 -6.12 6.97 7.00
N ASN A 390 -5.93 6.21 5.93
CA ASN A 390 -5.95 6.71 4.57
C ASN A 390 -7.39 7.02 4.13
N LEU A 391 -7.61 8.25 3.65
CA LEU A 391 -8.93 8.67 3.16
C LEU A 391 -9.29 7.92 1.88
N ALA A 392 -10.59 7.73 1.64
CA ALA A 392 -11.08 7.06 0.43
C ALA A 392 -10.55 7.71 -0.86
N VAL A 393 -10.50 9.05 -0.93
CA VAL A 393 -9.97 9.78 -2.09
C VAL A 393 -8.48 9.49 -2.37
N PHE A 394 -7.72 9.04 -1.37
CA PHE A 394 -6.32 8.65 -1.51
C PHE A 394 -6.13 7.13 -1.65
N GLN A 395 -7.21 6.36 -1.83
CA GLN A 395 -7.15 4.91 -2.01
C GLN A 395 -6.18 4.49 -3.15
N PRO A 396 -6.21 5.08 -4.36
CA PRO A 396 -5.26 4.74 -5.43
C PRO A 396 -3.80 5.07 -5.08
N ALA A 397 -3.59 6.02 -4.17
CA ALA A 397 -2.28 6.50 -3.75
C ALA A 397 -1.76 5.84 -2.46
N LEU A 398 -2.41 4.80 -1.95
CA LEU A 398 -2.08 4.18 -0.66
C LEU A 398 -0.58 3.83 -0.53
N GLY A 399 0.02 3.24 -1.57
CA GLY A 399 1.45 2.87 -1.55
C GLY A 399 2.37 4.06 -1.32
N THR A 400 2.13 5.17 -2.03
CA THR A 400 2.89 6.42 -1.85
C THR A 400 2.70 7.01 -0.45
N LYS A 401 1.47 6.95 0.08
CA LYS A 401 1.16 7.44 1.44
C LYS A 401 1.81 6.60 2.53
N VAL A 402 1.82 5.27 2.39
CA VAL A 402 2.56 4.34 3.28
C VAL A 402 4.05 4.66 3.26
N ALA A 403 4.64 4.86 2.07
CA ALA A 403 6.05 5.21 1.95
C ALA A 403 6.37 6.57 2.62
N ALA A 404 5.48 7.56 2.49
CA ALA A 404 5.62 8.83 3.18
C ALA A 404 5.58 8.68 4.70
N LEU A 405 4.66 7.88 5.23
CA LEU A 405 4.58 7.60 6.67
C LEU A 405 5.85 6.87 7.16
N ARG A 406 6.35 5.87 6.43
CA ARG A 406 7.62 5.19 6.76
C ARG A 406 8.78 6.18 6.89
N ARG A 407 8.90 7.15 5.97
CA ARG A 407 9.92 8.21 6.07
C ARG A 407 9.76 9.05 7.34
N ARG A 408 8.54 9.46 7.69
CA ARG A 408 8.28 10.23 8.91
C ARG A 408 8.55 9.45 10.18
N CYS A 409 8.23 8.15 10.20
CA CYS A 409 8.59 7.26 11.31
C CYS A 409 10.10 7.18 11.50
N ALA A 410 10.87 7.02 10.40
CA ALA A 410 12.33 7.01 10.45
C ALA A 410 12.93 8.32 10.99
N GLU A 411 12.38 9.48 10.57
CA GLU A 411 12.83 10.80 11.03
C GLU A 411 12.69 10.99 12.56
N VAL A 412 11.67 10.39 13.18
CA VAL A 412 11.41 10.49 14.63
C VAL A 412 11.84 9.26 15.42
N GLY A 413 12.52 8.29 14.78
CA GLY A 413 12.95 7.04 15.40
C GLY A 413 11.81 6.12 15.86
N ARG A 414 10.62 6.23 15.25
CA ARG A 414 9.46 5.38 15.54
C ARG A 414 9.49 4.15 14.65
N ASP A 415 9.21 2.97 15.23
CA ASP A 415 8.94 1.77 14.45
C ASP A 415 7.63 1.93 13.67
N PHE A 416 7.70 1.86 12.33
CA PHE A 416 6.52 1.93 11.47
C PHE A 416 5.52 0.82 11.77
N ASP A 417 5.99 -0.39 12.07
CA ASP A 417 5.11 -1.54 12.25
C ASP A 417 4.28 -1.42 13.54
N SER A 418 4.66 -0.53 14.46
CA SER A 418 3.85 -0.16 15.63
C SER A 418 2.59 0.64 15.29
N ILE A 419 2.46 1.16 14.06
CA ILE A 419 1.29 1.90 13.58
C ILE A 419 0.48 0.98 12.66
N GLU A 420 -0.81 0.85 12.93
CA GLU A 420 -1.72 0.13 12.04
C GLU A 420 -2.13 1.01 10.87
N VAL A 421 -2.11 0.45 9.66
CA VAL A 421 -2.59 1.15 8.45
C VAL A 421 -4.05 0.79 8.22
N SER A 422 -4.91 1.81 8.29
CA SER A 422 -6.34 1.76 8.03
C SER A 422 -6.69 2.39 6.67
N GLN A 423 -7.66 1.82 5.97
CA GLN A 423 -8.24 2.39 4.75
C GLN A 423 -9.73 2.67 4.97
N GLN A 424 -10.14 3.92 4.74
CA GLN A 424 -11.56 4.24 4.58
C GLN A 424 -12.03 3.75 3.20
N CYS A 425 -13.09 2.96 3.18
CA CYS A 425 -13.58 2.28 1.98
C CYS A 425 -15.02 2.70 1.69
N LEU A 426 -15.25 3.31 0.53
CA LEU A 426 -16.59 3.52 0.01
C LEU A 426 -17.00 2.25 -0.77
N VAL A 427 -17.99 1.51 -0.28
CA VAL A 427 -18.28 0.15 -0.76
C VAL A 427 -19.59 0.06 -1.52
N VAL A 428 -19.51 -0.44 -2.76
CA VAL A 428 -20.68 -0.81 -3.58
C VAL A 428 -20.60 -2.27 -3.96
N ILE A 429 -21.31 -3.12 -3.22
CA ILE A 429 -21.34 -4.58 -3.42
C ILE A 429 -22.72 -5.04 -3.89
N ALA A 430 -22.74 -6.00 -4.80
CA ALA A 430 -23.93 -6.72 -5.24
C ALA A 430 -23.56 -8.18 -5.57
N GLU A 431 -24.54 -9.05 -5.83
CA GLU A 431 -24.29 -10.47 -6.16
C GLU A 431 -23.41 -10.67 -7.41
N THR A 432 -23.42 -9.73 -8.34
CA THR A 432 -22.64 -9.79 -9.59
C THR A 432 -21.97 -8.47 -9.90
N ASP A 433 -20.87 -8.51 -10.65
CA ASP A 433 -20.16 -7.32 -11.15
C ASP A 433 -21.09 -6.39 -11.95
N ALA A 434 -22.01 -6.95 -12.75
CA ALA A 434 -22.98 -6.17 -13.53
C ALA A 434 -23.98 -5.42 -12.63
N ALA A 435 -24.51 -6.09 -11.61
CA ALA A 435 -25.41 -5.46 -10.65
C ALA A 435 -24.69 -4.38 -9.82
N ALA A 436 -23.44 -4.64 -9.44
CA ALA A 436 -22.60 -3.68 -8.72
C ALA A 436 -22.28 -2.46 -9.58
N ARG A 437 -22.02 -2.63 -10.89
CA ARG A 437 -21.85 -1.50 -11.82
C ARG A 437 -23.09 -0.61 -11.89
N ALA A 438 -24.28 -1.20 -12.02
CA ALA A 438 -25.51 -0.44 -12.02
C ALA A 438 -25.76 0.29 -10.68
N ALA A 439 -25.39 -0.33 -9.56
CA ALA A 439 -25.46 0.29 -8.24
C ALA A 439 -24.45 1.44 -8.08
N LEU A 440 -23.24 1.30 -8.63
CA LEU A 440 -22.19 2.30 -8.62
C LEU A 440 -22.64 3.56 -9.35
N GLU A 441 -23.26 3.42 -10.52
CA GLU A 441 -23.80 4.55 -11.28
C GLU A 441 -24.89 5.30 -10.51
N ARG A 442 -25.77 4.58 -9.78
CA ARG A 442 -26.76 5.20 -8.89
C ARG A 442 -26.07 5.92 -7.73
N ALA A 443 -25.08 5.29 -7.10
CA ALA A 443 -24.34 5.86 -5.99
C ALA A 443 -23.59 7.12 -6.40
N ASN A 444 -22.95 7.13 -7.58
CA ASN A 444 -22.28 8.31 -8.12
C ASN A 444 -23.25 9.49 -8.33
N ARG A 445 -24.48 9.25 -8.78
CA ARG A 445 -25.48 10.32 -8.93
C ARG A 445 -25.93 10.93 -7.60
N ILE A 446 -25.99 10.13 -6.54
CA ILE A 446 -26.52 10.55 -5.23
C ILE A 446 -25.40 11.12 -4.34
N TYR A 447 -24.22 10.49 -4.37
CA TYR A 447 -23.13 10.73 -3.42
C TYR A 447 -21.86 11.28 -4.06
N GLY A 448 -21.69 11.16 -5.39
CA GLY A 448 -20.44 11.48 -6.09
C GLY A 448 -20.02 12.96 -6.06
N GLY A 449 -20.93 13.87 -5.70
CA GLY A 449 -20.62 15.30 -5.58
C GLY A 449 -19.92 15.71 -4.27
N HIS A 450 -19.97 14.89 -3.22
CA HIS A 450 -19.57 15.32 -1.88
C HIS A 450 -18.08 15.07 -1.53
N MET A 451 -17.39 14.20 -2.26
CA MET A 451 -16.01 13.77 -1.94
C MET A 451 -14.99 14.08 -3.06
N GLY A 452 -15.34 14.94 -4.03
CA GLY A 452 -14.43 15.51 -5.02
C GLY A 452 -14.00 14.58 -6.18
N ALA A 453 -14.12 13.26 -6.03
CA ALA A 453 -13.80 12.30 -7.08
C ALA A 453 -14.73 11.07 -7.04
N GLY A 454 -14.93 10.42 -8.19
CA GLY A 454 -15.96 9.39 -8.37
C GLY A 454 -15.67 8.09 -7.63
N LEU A 455 -16.73 7.37 -7.22
CA LEU A 455 -16.65 6.06 -6.56
C LEU A 455 -15.99 4.98 -7.43
N GLU A 456 -15.89 5.21 -8.75
CA GLU A 456 -15.26 4.26 -9.66
C GLU A 456 -13.76 4.11 -9.40
N GLU A 457 -13.07 5.22 -9.16
CA GLU A 457 -11.63 5.29 -8.92
C GLU A 457 -11.28 5.09 -7.44
N HIS A 458 -12.10 5.62 -6.54
CA HIS A 458 -11.83 5.71 -5.10
C HIS A 458 -12.68 4.79 -4.23
N GLY A 459 -13.46 3.89 -4.85
CA GLY A 459 -14.32 2.94 -4.16
C GLY A 459 -13.85 1.50 -4.27
N ILE A 460 -14.38 0.67 -3.38
CA ILE A 460 -14.33 -0.79 -3.48
C ILE A 460 -15.69 -1.25 -3.98
N TRP A 461 -15.74 -1.67 -5.25
CA TRP A 461 -17.00 -2.07 -5.87
C TRP A 461 -16.85 -3.31 -6.75
N GLY A 462 -17.94 -4.07 -6.86
CA GLY A 462 -18.03 -5.30 -7.63
C GLY A 462 -18.86 -6.39 -6.94
N GLY A 463 -18.84 -7.59 -7.51
CA GLY A 463 -19.25 -8.82 -6.85
C GLY A 463 -18.29 -9.21 -5.71
N PRO A 464 -18.65 -10.21 -4.87
CA PRO A 464 -17.85 -10.60 -3.71
C PRO A 464 -16.38 -10.90 -4.04
N GLU A 465 -16.12 -11.63 -5.12
CA GLU A 465 -14.76 -12.02 -5.54
C GLU A 465 -13.92 -10.80 -5.93
N ARG A 466 -14.53 -9.82 -6.62
CA ARG A 466 -13.87 -8.56 -6.98
C ARG A 466 -13.58 -7.70 -5.76
N VAL A 467 -14.50 -7.67 -4.80
CA VAL A 467 -14.32 -6.95 -3.53
C VAL A 467 -13.16 -7.59 -2.74
N ILE A 468 -13.10 -8.92 -2.64
CA ILE A 468 -11.99 -9.65 -2.02
C ILE A 468 -10.65 -9.31 -2.69
N GLU A 469 -10.60 -9.33 -4.03
CA GLU A 469 -9.40 -8.98 -4.79
C GLU A 469 -8.93 -7.56 -4.46
N ARG A 470 -9.85 -6.58 -4.48
CA ARG A 470 -9.53 -5.18 -4.15
C ARG A 470 -9.03 -5.04 -2.72
N ILE A 471 -9.63 -5.69 -1.73
CA ILE A 471 -9.16 -5.67 -0.34
C ILE A 471 -7.74 -6.25 -0.26
N ASN A 472 -7.47 -7.39 -0.90
CA ASN A 472 -6.14 -8.01 -0.91
C ASN A 472 -5.05 -7.12 -1.53
N ARG A 473 -5.38 -6.27 -2.52
CA ARG A 473 -4.42 -5.27 -3.06
C ARG A 473 -3.96 -4.27 -1.99
N HIS A 474 -4.86 -3.83 -1.11
CA HIS A 474 -4.49 -2.93 -0.01
C HIS A 474 -3.74 -3.67 1.09
N ARG A 475 -4.10 -4.93 1.38
CA ARG A 475 -3.36 -5.78 2.34
C ARG A 475 -1.91 -5.99 1.92
N ALA A 476 -1.66 -6.16 0.61
CA ALA A 476 -0.30 -6.24 0.07
C ALA A 476 0.54 -4.97 0.31
N LEU A 477 -0.11 -3.82 0.56
CA LEU A 477 0.53 -2.55 0.92
C LEU A 477 0.63 -2.34 2.44
N GLY A 478 0.31 -3.34 3.25
CA GLY A 478 0.38 -3.30 4.71
C GLY A 478 -0.90 -2.84 5.42
N CYS A 479 -2.00 -2.61 4.68
CA CYS A 479 -3.28 -2.26 5.28
C CYS A 479 -3.90 -3.45 6.01
N SER A 480 -4.34 -3.24 7.25
CA SER A 480 -4.93 -4.28 8.10
C SER A 480 -6.26 -3.90 8.73
N LEU A 481 -6.61 -2.61 8.81
CA LEU A 481 -7.95 -2.15 9.16
C LEU A 481 -8.66 -1.59 7.93
N PHE A 482 -9.89 -2.02 7.69
CA PHE A 482 -10.73 -1.50 6.61
C PHE A 482 -12.04 -0.98 7.18
N VAL A 483 -12.30 0.33 7.05
CA VAL A 483 -13.53 0.96 7.55
C VAL A 483 -14.52 1.11 6.40
N MET A 484 -15.53 0.26 6.39
CA MET A 484 -16.51 0.14 5.31
C MET A 484 -17.65 1.14 5.45
N GLU A 485 -17.89 1.92 4.41
CA GLU A 485 -19.08 2.74 4.28
C GLU A 485 -19.93 2.17 3.15
N PHE A 486 -21.08 1.59 3.51
CA PHE A 486 -22.03 1.03 2.55
C PHE A 486 -23.07 2.05 2.12
N PHE A 487 -23.52 1.94 0.87
CA PHE A 487 -24.60 2.78 0.32
C PHE A 487 -25.89 1.99 0.14
N GLY A 488 -27.02 2.66 0.39
CA GLY A 488 -28.33 2.07 0.17
C GLY A 488 -29.41 2.78 0.98
N ARG A 489 -30.68 2.40 0.74
CA ARG A 489 -31.78 2.80 1.63
C ARG A 489 -31.56 2.23 3.02
N ASP A 490 -31.18 0.95 3.08
CA ASP A 490 -30.78 0.26 4.28
C ASP A 490 -29.33 -0.23 4.11
N THR A 491 -28.40 0.28 4.91
CA THR A 491 -26.99 -0.10 4.82
C THR A 491 -26.74 -1.52 5.36
N ARG A 492 -27.72 -2.14 6.02
CA ARG A 492 -27.64 -3.50 6.53
C ARG A 492 -27.68 -4.54 5.41
N ASP A 493 -28.38 -4.27 4.31
CA ASP A 493 -28.48 -5.19 3.17
C ASP A 493 -27.12 -5.47 2.51
N PRO A 494 -26.36 -4.46 2.03
CA PRO A 494 -25.02 -4.69 1.50
C PRO A 494 -24.03 -5.19 2.56
N ALA A 495 -24.21 -4.82 3.84
CA ALA A 495 -23.38 -5.33 4.93
C ALA A 495 -23.60 -6.83 5.19
N ARG A 496 -24.82 -7.35 5.08
CA ARG A 496 -25.11 -8.79 5.16
C ARG A 496 -24.43 -9.54 4.02
N LEU A 497 -24.57 -9.05 2.78
CA LEU A 497 -23.91 -9.65 1.62
C LEU A 497 -22.38 -9.68 1.80
N PHE A 498 -21.80 -8.58 2.26
CA PHE A 498 -20.37 -8.50 2.58
C PHE A 498 -19.98 -9.50 3.68
N ALA A 499 -20.78 -9.58 4.75
CA ALA A 499 -20.49 -10.48 5.87
C ALA A 499 -20.59 -11.96 5.49
N GLU A 500 -21.53 -12.32 4.62
CA GLU A 500 -21.73 -13.70 4.17
C GLU A 500 -20.69 -14.12 3.13
N ARG A 501 -20.35 -13.24 2.19
CA ARG A 501 -19.60 -13.62 0.99
C ARG A 501 -18.16 -13.10 0.93
N VAL A 502 -17.80 -12.12 1.75
CA VAL A 502 -16.47 -11.49 1.75
C VAL A 502 -15.72 -11.77 3.05
N LEU A 503 -16.32 -11.54 4.23
CA LEU A 503 -15.64 -11.74 5.52
C LEU A 503 -15.01 -13.13 5.71
N PRO A 504 -15.63 -14.27 5.31
CA PRO A 504 -15.04 -15.59 5.49
C PRO A 504 -13.68 -15.76 4.82
N ALA A 505 -13.43 -15.07 3.70
CA ALA A 505 -12.16 -15.14 2.98
C ALA A 505 -10.98 -14.54 3.77
N PHE A 506 -11.24 -13.80 4.85
CA PHE A 506 -10.25 -13.15 5.70
C PHE A 506 -10.23 -13.67 7.13
N ARG A 507 -11.04 -14.68 7.43
CA ARG A 507 -11.21 -15.26 8.77
C ARG A 507 -10.80 -16.73 8.86
N ALA A 508 -10.44 -17.34 7.73
CA ALA A 508 -10.00 -18.72 7.60
C ALA A 508 -8.55 -18.92 8.06
#